data_AF-A0A6G3WMV8-F1
#
_entry.id   AF-A0A6G3WMV8-F1
#
_cell.length_a   1.000
_cell.length_b   1.000
_cell.length_c   1.000
_cell.angle_alpha   90.00
_cell.angle_beta   90.00
_cell.angle_gamma   90.00
#
_symmetry.space_group_name_H-M   'P 1'
#
loop_
_entity.id
_entity.type
_entity.pdbx_description
1 polymer ?
#
loop_
_entity_poly.entity_id
_entity_poly.type
_entity_poly.pdbx_seq_one_letter_code
_entity_poly.pdbx_strand_id
1 'polypeptide(L)'
;MWSPDQRAATWLNATYGGLVRPAVGHPVHETATAWLMACRPLPQPGFPETPMLAASVVVPKDGGTPFHPAPSAPLADLEPVPPEEAARRTGAQARRINIRGCVVTLHSAINGAPSTPLPWQPSDEAPGWWDRLSRRYFPEFTRVEAGGWDDVIRAVTEPGPDTRGVVWVRREVGGHEATGNLLYAHNHKGQVVLLDALTSSLARLDTSLIRELVLLRALPGAFTPRLSPWERPAPDFASAVDKAGRWLQDAYHGEAELHAPTVKDETTRGWVFSCNTSRFLRAAHWQDCMLDATVVVPKDEAAPFGLPNTDPWGWLARWDAGGTPGSADLPKPPPPGRAAWFASTLADLGPVLSVSEHQDWAAAVEAASALPVSARALIWARRTDGRGREAVGQLVNALRLEDGVVLVDGSSGEPAVLDPAGVHRLHVVRYR
;
A
#
# COMPACT_ATOMS: atom_id res chain seq x y z
N MET A 1 -49.23 -4.51 -13.17
CA MET A 1 -48.16 -4.44 -12.14
C MET A 1 -47.35 -5.72 -12.26
N TRP A 2 -46.04 -5.65 -12.52
CA TRP A 2 -45.21 -6.86 -12.64
C TRP A 2 -45.03 -7.51 -11.27
N SER A 3 -45.10 -8.84 -11.23
CA SER A 3 -44.83 -9.61 -10.01
C SER A 3 -43.34 -9.55 -9.65
N PRO A 4 -42.96 -9.77 -8.37
CA PRO A 4 -41.55 -9.67 -7.94
C PRO A 4 -40.62 -10.63 -8.68
N ASP A 5 -41.09 -11.84 -9.02
CA ASP A 5 -40.36 -12.83 -9.81
C ASP A 5 -40.09 -12.36 -11.24
N GLN A 6 -41.08 -11.72 -11.90
CA GLN A 6 -40.90 -11.15 -13.24
C GLN A 6 -39.85 -10.03 -13.22
N ARG A 7 -39.91 -9.13 -12.23
CA ARG A 7 -38.94 -8.05 -12.08
C ARG A 7 -37.53 -8.57 -11.81
N ALA A 8 -37.38 -9.56 -10.92
CA ALA A 8 -36.11 -10.20 -10.65
C ALA A 8 -35.57 -10.92 -11.89
N ALA A 9 -36.41 -11.68 -12.61
CA ALA A 9 -36.01 -12.39 -13.81
C ALA A 9 -35.55 -11.44 -14.93
N THR A 10 -36.28 -10.35 -15.19
CA THR A 10 -35.88 -9.34 -16.18
C THR A 10 -34.54 -8.71 -15.82
N TRP A 11 -34.36 -8.32 -14.55
CA TRP A 11 -33.11 -7.70 -14.09
C TRP A 11 -31.92 -8.67 -14.14
N LEU A 12 -32.12 -9.93 -13.72
CA LEU A 12 -31.10 -10.98 -13.80
C LEU A 12 -30.72 -11.28 -15.26
N ASN A 13 -31.70 -11.35 -16.16
CA ASN A 13 -31.44 -11.56 -17.58
C ASN A 13 -30.61 -10.40 -18.18
N ALA A 14 -30.94 -9.15 -17.84
CA ALA A 14 -30.19 -7.99 -18.28
C ALA A 14 -28.77 -7.94 -17.69
N THR A 15 -28.60 -8.32 -16.43
CA THR A 15 -27.31 -8.28 -15.71
C THR A 15 -26.37 -9.41 -16.13
N TYR A 16 -26.90 -10.62 -16.32
CA TYR A 16 -26.11 -11.84 -16.55
C TYR A 16 -26.23 -12.42 -17.96
N GLY A 17 -26.89 -11.71 -18.89
CA GLY A 17 -27.08 -12.17 -20.26
C GLY A 17 -27.84 -13.50 -20.36
N GLY A 18 -28.81 -13.72 -19.46
CA GLY A 18 -29.63 -14.94 -19.42
C GLY A 18 -29.00 -16.15 -18.74
N LEU A 19 -27.82 -16.02 -18.13
CA LEU A 19 -27.13 -17.12 -17.45
C LEU A 19 -27.58 -17.36 -16.00
N VAL A 20 -28.43 -16.47 -15.45
CA VAL A 20 -28.92 -16.52 -14.08
C VAL A 20 -30.43 -16.34 -14.07
N ARG A 21 -31.12 -17.07 -13.19
CA ARG A 21 -32.59 -16.99 -13.02
C ARG A 21 -32.98 -16.95 -11.54
N PRO A 22 -34.21 -16.52 -11.21
CA PRO A 22 -34.77 -16.78 -9.89
C PRO A 22 -34.73 -18.28 -9.57
N ALA A 23 -34.37 -18.62 -8.33
CA ALA A 23 -34.33 -20.00 -7.89
C ALA A 23 -35.75 -20.57 -7.68
N VAL A 24 -36.65 -19.71 -7.20
CA VAL A 24 -38.08 -19.98 -6.95
C VAL A 24 -38.94 -18.81 -7.42
N GLY A 25 -40.23 -19.07 -7.65
CA GLY A 25 -41.21 -18.09 -8.14
C GLY A 25 -41.84 -17.19 -7.09
N HIS A 26 -41.36 -17.23 -5.84
CA HIS A 26 -41.86 -16.41 -4.74
C HIS A 26 -40.71 -15.81 -3.92
N PRO A 27 -40.93 -14.72 -3.16
CA PRO A 27 -39.94 -14.19 -2.24
C PRO A 27 -39.52 -15.23 -1.20
N VAL A 28 -38.22 -15.23 -0.84
CA VAL A 28 -37.69 -16.02 0.28
C VAL A 28 -37.68 -15.24 1.59
N HIS A 29 -37.78 -13.91 1.49
CA HIS A 29 -38.00 -13.00 2.60
C HIS A 29 -38.72 -11.74 2.08
N GLU A 30 -39.49 -11.08 2.94
CA GLU A 30 -40.28 -9.91 2.59
C GLU A 30 -40.35 -8.94 3.76
N THR A 31 -40.16 -7.66 3.46
CA THR A 31 -40.39 -6.53 4.39
C THR A 31 -41.50 -5.64 3.86
N ALA A 32 -41.84 -4.57 4.58
CA ALA A 32 -42.81 -3.58 4.11
C ALA A 32 -42.38 -2.89 2.80
N THR A 33 -41.08 -2.83 2.52
CA THR A 33 -40.47 -2.01 1.46
C THR A 33 -39.85 -2.81 0.32
N ALA A 34 -39.52 -4.08 0.52
CA ALA A 34 -38.88 -4.90 -0.52
C ALA A 34 -39.18 -6.39 -0.39
N TRP A 35 -38.96 -7.11 -1.49
CA TRP A 35 -38.89 -8.57 -1.53
C TRP A 35 -37.45 -9.01 -1.73
N LEU A 36 -37.02 -10.09 -1.06
CA LEU A 36 -35.79 -10.80 -1.37
C LEU A 36 -36.12 -12.04 -2.21
N MET A 37 -35.55 -12.11 -3.40
CA MET A 37 -35.67 -13.26 -4.30
C MET A 37 -34.36 -14.03 -4.29
N ALA A 38 -34.39 -15.35 -4.06
CA ALA A 38 -33.21 -16.19 -4.28
C ALA A 38 -32.95 -16.34 -5.79
N CYS A 39 -31.68 -16.36 -6.20
CA CYS A 39 -31.29 -16.57 -7.59
C CYS A 39 -30.18 -17.61 -7.70
N ARG A 40 -30.07 -18.23 -8.89
CA ARG A 40 -29.11 -19.29 -9.15
C ARG A 40 -28.61 -19.23 -10.59
N PRO A 41 -27.37 -19.69 -10.85
CA PRO A 41 -26.91 -19.83 -12.21
C PRO A 41 -27.65 -20.96 -12.91
N LEU A 42 -27.78 -20.86 -14.23
CA LEU A 42 -28.23 -21.98 -15.06
C LEU A 42 -27.09 -23.02 -15.14
N PRO A 43 -27.40 -24.33 -15.10
CA PRO A 43 -26.41 -25.37 -15.32
C PRO A 43 -25.66 -25.15 -16.64
N GLN A 44 -24.33 -25.20 -16.59
CA GLN A 44 -23.45 -25.05 -17.76
C GLN A 44 -22.68 -26.36 -17.99
N PRO A 45 -22.72 -26.94 -19.20
CA PRO A 45 -21.95 -28.15 -19.51
C PRO A 45 -20.46 -27.98 -19.19
N GLY A 46 -19.88 -28.95 -18.49
CA GLY A 46 -18.46 -28.94 -18.13
C GLY A 46 -18.08 -28.08 -16.91
N PHE A 47 -19.06 -27.42 -16.26
CA PHE A 47 -18.83 -26.66 -15.03
C PHE A 47 -19.52 -27.31 -13.83
N PRO A 48 -18.93 -27.22 -12.62
CA PRO A 48 -19.56 -27.74 -11.40
C PRO A 48 -20.78 -26.91 -11.01
N GLU A 49 -21.73 -27.53 -10.32
CA GLU A 49 -22.84 -26.83 -9.69
C GLU A 49 -22.35 -26.04 -8.47
N THR A 50 -21.92 -24.79 -8.72
CA THR A 50 -21.49 -23.86 -7.66
C THR A 50 -22.53 -22.76 -7.52
N PRO A 51 -23.04 -22.49 -6.29
CA PRO A 51 -23.92 -21.35 -6.08
C PRO A 51 -23.17 -20.03 -6.35
N MET A 52 -23.92 -19.00 -6.73
CA MET A 52 -23.39 -17.64 -6.82
C MET A 52 -23.01 -17.14 -5.42
N LEU A 53 -22.06 -16.22 -5.35
CA LEU A 53 -21.82 -15.49 -4.11
C LEU A 53 -22.91 -14.45 -3.91
N ALA A 54 -23.33 -13.78 -4.99
CA ALA A 54 -24.48 -12.90 -5.03
C ALA A 54 -25.79 -13.67 -5.35
N ALA A 55 -26.14 -14.68 -4.54
CA ALA A 55 -27.27 -15.59 -4.77
C ALA A 55 -28.66 -15.02 -4.38
N SER A 56 -28.81 -13.72 -4.21
CA SER A 56 -30.12 -13.10 -3.95
C SER A 56 -30.26 -11.73 -4.58
N VAL A 57 -31.50 -11.35 -4.90
CA VAL A 57 -31.86 -10.06 -5.49
C VAL A 57 -32.90 -9.38 -4.62
N VAL A 58 -32.64 -8.14 -4.21
CA VAL A 58 -33.64 -7.27 -3.59
C VAL A 58 -34.47 -6.63 -4.69
N VAL A 59 -35.80 -6.73 -4.56
CA VAL A 59 -36.78 -6.13 -5.47
C VAL A 59 -37.58 -5.09 -4.69
N PRO A 60 -37.33 -3.78 -4.88
CA PRO A 60 -38.04 -2.71 -4.18
C PRO A 60 -39.53 -2.64 -4.55
N LYS A 61 -40.43 -2.51 -3.57
CA LYS A 61 -41.89 -2.46 -3.77
C LYS A 61 -42.38 -1.15 -4.38
N ASP A 62 -41.62 -0.08 -4.21
CA ASP A 62 -41.85 1.26 -4.76
C ASP A 62 -41.61 1.37 -6.28
N GLY A 63 -41.17 0.28 -6.93
CA GLY A 63 -40.84 0.26 -8.35
C GLY A 63 -39.37 0.54 -8.67
N GLY A 64 -38.51 0.75 -7.65
CA GLY A 64 -37.08 0.95 -7.83
C GLY A 64 -36.35 -0.20 -8.53
N THR A 65 -35.15 0.08 -9.03
CA THR A 65 -34.33 -0.92 -9.75
C THR A 65 -33.91 -2.05 -8.80
N PRO A 66 -34.10 -3.34 -9.16
CA PRO A 66 -33.56 -4.46 -8.39
C PRO A 66 -32.04 -4.42 -8.28
N PHE A 67 -31.48 -5.02 -7.22
CA PHE A 67 -30.03 -5.07 -7.00
C PHE A 67 -29.64 -6.27 -6.11
N HIS A 68 -28.37 -6.64 -6.11
CA HIS A 68 -27.82 -7.61 -5.16
C HIS A 68 -27.58 -6.94 -3.80
N PRO A 69 -28.04 -7.55 -2.69
CA PRO A 69 -27.80 -7.01 -1.36
C PRO A 69 -26.33 -7.14 -0.96
N ALA A 70 -25.92 -6.36 0.05
CA ALA A 70 -24.56 -6.39 0.58
C ALA A 70 -24.17 -7.79 1.13
N PRO A 71 -22.95 -8.30 0.86
CA PRO A 71 -22.49 -9.60 1.34
C PRO A 71 -22.48 -9.79 2.86
N SER A 72 -22.18 -8.73 3.62
CA SER A 72 -21.99 -8.80 5.07
C SER A 72 -23.30 -8.81 5.85
N ALA A 73 -24.35 -8.14 5.36
CA ALA A 73 -25.64 -8.04 6.03
C ALA A 73 -26.79 -7.96 5.00
N PRO A 74 -27.10 -9.06 4.30
CA PRO A 74 -27.98 -9.00 3.13
C PRO A 74 -29.42 -8.57 3.45
N LEU A 75 -29.91 -8.86 4.66
CA LEU A 75 -31.26 -8.45 5.06
C LEU A 75 -31.38 -6.95 5.40
N ALA A 76 -30.29 -6.30 5.77
CA ALA A 76 -30.30 -4.86 6.10
C ALA A 76 -30.60 -3.99 4.87
N ASP A 77 -30.39 -4.52 3.67
CA ASP A 77 -30.71 -3.83 2.42
C ASP A 77 -32.20 -3.86 2.05
N LEU A 78 -33.03 -4.60 2.80
CA LEU A 78 -34.49 -4.55 2.66
C LEU A 78 -35.14 -3.45 3.50
N GLU A 79 -34.43 -2.92 4.49
CA GLU A 79 -34.96 -1.87 5.37
C GLU A 79 -35.11 -0.53 4.64
N PRO A 80 -36.12 0.29 5.01
CA PRO A 80 -36.33 1.61 4.43
C PRO A 80 -35.11 2.51 4.65
N VAL A 81 -34.74 3.24 3.60
CA VAL A 81 -33.65 4.22 3.64
C VAL A 81 -34.05 5.49 2.88
N PRO A 82 -33.39 6.64 3.14
CA PRO A 82 -33.59 7.84 2.35
C PRO A 82 -33.30 7.61 0.85
N PRO A 83 -33.94 8.38 -0.06
CA PRO A 83 -33.78 8.20 -1.51
C PRO A 83 -32.33 8.24 -2.00
N GLU A 84 -31.48 9.09 -1.40
CA GLU A 84 -30.05 9.18 -1.74
C GLU A 84 -29.31 7.87 -1.46
N GLU A 85 -29.60 7.23 -0.32
CA GLU A 85 -29.01 5.95 0.04
C GLU A 85 -29.52 4.82 -0.86
N ALA A 86 -30.82 4.84 -1.19
CA ALA A 86 -31.39 3.90 -2.15
C ALA A 86 -30.73 4.00 -3.54
N ALA A 87 -30.48 5.22 -4.02
CA ALA A 87 -29.76 5.46 -5.27
C ALA A 87 -28.30 5.00 -5.19
N ARG A 88 -27.63 5.19 -4.04
CA ARG A 88 -26.26 4.69 -3.82
C ARG A 88 -26.19 3.17 -3.84
N ARG A 89 -27.20 2.47 -3.28
CA ARG A 89 -27.26 1.00 -3.26
C ARG A 89 -27.18 0.39 -4.66
N THR A 90 -27.85 1.01 -5.63
CA THR A 90 -27.89 0.57 -7.04
C THR A 90 -26.71 1.12 -7.84
N GLY A 91 -26.42 2.42 -7.74
CA GLY A 91 -25.34 3.07 -8.51
C GLY A 91 -23.93 2.57 -8.17
N ALA A 92 -23.70 2.16 -6.91
CA ALA A 92 -22.40 1.63 -6.46
C ALA A 92 -22.34 0.09 -6.41
N GLN A 93 -23.30 -0.61 -7.02
CA GLN A 93 -23.46 -2.06 -6.86
C GLN A 93 -22.18 -2.84 -7.18
N ALA A 94 -21.51 -2.53 -8.30
CA ALA A 94 -20.27 -3.20 -8.70
C ALA A 94 -19.15 -3.10 -7.65
N ARG A 95 -19.14 -2.04 -6.83
CA ARG A 95 -18.22 -1.93 -5.69
C ARG A 95 -18.75 -2.68 -4.47
N ARG A 96 -20.05 -2.54 -4.16
CA ARG A 96 -20.69 -3.07 -2.94
C ARG A 96 -20.71 -4.61 -2.88
N ILE A 97 -20.62 -5.31 -4.00
CA ILE A 97 -20.65 -6.78 -4.03
C ILE A 97 -19.30 -7.41 -4.40
N ASN A 98 -18.24 -6.61 -4.61
CA ASN A 98 -16.94 -7.09 -5.08
C ASN A 98 -16.06 -7.69 -3.97
N ILE A 99 -16.64 -8.49 -3.08
CA ILE A 99 -15.88 -9.09 -1.99
C ILE A 99 -14.76 -10.02 -2.51
N ARG A 100 -14.93 -10.65 -3.68
CA ARG A 100 -13.88 -11.46 -4.33
C ARG A 100 -12.63 -10.64 -4.65
N GLY A 101 -12.79 -9.50 -5.34
CA GLY A 101 -11.66 -8.61 -5.64
C GLY A 101 -11.04 -8.08 -4.35
N CYS A 102 -11.88 -7.66 -3.40
CA CYS A 102 -11.42 -7.10 -2.13
C CYS A 102 -10.60 -8.10 -1.30
N VAL A 103 -11.02 -9.38 -1.19
CA VAL A 103 -10.28 -10.38 -0.41
C VAL A 103 -8.92 -10.71 -1.04
N VAL A 104 -8.84 -10.74 -2.38
CA VAL A 104 -7.56 -10.91 -3.09
C VAL A 104 -6.65 -9.72 -2.85
N THR A 105 -7.19 -8.50 -2.91
CA THR A 105 -6.41 -7.29 -2.62
C THR A 105 -5.90 -7.25 -1.18
N LEU A 106 -6.76 -7.60 -0.22
CA LEU A 106 -6.37 -7.68 1.19
C LEU A 106 -5.26 -8.71 1.41
N HIS A 107 -5.38 -9.89 0.79
CA HIS A 107 -4.34 -10.91 0.84
C HIS A 107 -3.00 -10.40 0.27
N SER A 108 -3.03 -9.74 -0.89
CA SER A 108 -1.87 -9.14 -1.52
C SER A 108 -1.22 -8.07 -0.65
N ALA A 109 -2.03 -7.20 -0.02
CA ALA A 109 -1.54 -6.16 0.89
C ALA A 109 -0.88 -6.73 2.15
N ILE A 110 -1.45 -7.79 2.74
CA ILE A 110 -0.85 -8.51 3.87
C ILE A 110 0.50 -9.16 3.47
N ASN A 111 0.67 -9.50 2.19
CA ASN A 111 1.93 -9.97 1.61
C ASN A 111 2.92 -8.86 1.22
N GLY A 112 2.64 -7.59 1.57
CA GLY A 112 3.51 -6.45 1.23
C GLY A 112 3.40 -5.97 -0.22
N ALA A 113 2.43 -6.46 -0.99
CA ALA A 113 2.18 -6.06 -2.37
C ALA A 113 0.80 -5.38 -2.47
N PRO A 114 0.65 -4.08 -2.12
CA PRO A 114 -0.63 -3.40 -2.19
C PRO A 114 -1.18 -3.43 -3.63
N SER A 115 -2.48 -3.70 -3.76
CA SER A 115 -3.18 -3.77 -5.05
C SER A 115 -4.54 -3.10 -4.97
N THR A 116 -5.25 -3.00 -6.10
CA THR A 116 -6.61 -2.44 -6.17
C THR A 116 -7.54 -3.46 -6.82
N PRO A 117 -8.75 -3.69 -6.26
CA PRO A 117 -9.68 -4.65 -6.85
C PRO A 117 -10.24 -4.10 -8.16
N LEU A 118 -10.20 -4.92 -9.21
CA LEU A 118 -10.90 -4.60 -10.46
C LEU A 118 -12.41 -4.60 -10.23
N PRO A 119 -13.19 -3.75 -10.94
CA PRO A 119 -14.65 -3.72 -10.79
C PRO A 119 -15.30 -5.08 -11.01
N TRP A 120 -16.27 -5.44 -10.16
CA TRP A 120 -17.05 -6.67 -10.31
C TRP A 120 -17.69 -6.78 -11.69
N GLN A 121 -17.66 -7.98 -12.26
CA GLN A 121 -18.34 -8.32 -13.51
C GLN A 121 -19.31 -9.50 -13.29
N PRO A 122 -20.39 -9.59 -14.07
CA PRO A 122 -21.31 -10.74 -14.02
C PRO A 122 -20.63 -12.11 -14.18
N SER A 123 -19.54 -12.17 -14.96
CA SER A 123 -18.73 -13.39 -15.15
C SER A 123 -18.01 -13.88 -13.90
N ASP A 124 -17.84 -13.04 -12.88
CA ASP A 124 -17.24 -13.41 -11.60
C ASP A 124 -18.15 -14.38 -10.81
N GLU A 125 -19.45 -14.40 -11.11
CA GLU A 125 -20.44 -15.31 -10.52
C GLU A 125 -20.58 -16.64 -11.28
N ALA A 126 -19.87 -16.82 -12.40
CA ALA A 126 -20.04 -18.01 -13.23
C ALA A 126 -19.72 -19.30 -12.45
N PRO A 127 -20.43 -20.42 -12.70
CA PRO A 127 -20.22 -21.69 -11.99
C PRO A 127 -18.74 -22.11 -11.90
N GLY A 128 -18.29 -22.64 -10.77
CA GLY A 128 -16.88 -22.94 -10.47
C GLY A 128 -16.02 -21.75 -10.05
N TRP A 129 -16.62 -20.59 -9.73
CA TRP A 129 -15.85 -19.39 -9.32
C TRP A 129 -14.97 -19.62 -8.09
N TRP A 130 -15.42 -20.44 -7.13
CA TRP A 130 -14.68 -20.70 -5.90
C TRP A 130 -13.36 -21.40 -6.18
N ASP A 131 -13.39 -22.45 -7.01
CA ASP A 131 -12.19 -23.18 -7.43
C ASP A 131 -11.28 -22.31 -8.29
N ARG A 132 -11.86 -21.44 -9.16
CA ARG A 132 -11.06 -20.47 -9.93
C ARG A 132 -10.36 -19.46 -9.03
N LEU A 133 -11.06 -18.93 -8.03
CA LEU A 133 -10.52 -17.99 -7.05
C LEU A 133 -9.38 -18.64 -6.26
N SER A 134 -9.64 -19.82 -5.70
CA SER A 134 -8.68 -20.62 -4.94
C SER A 134 -7.42 -20.90 -5.76
N ARG A 135 -7.55 -21.54 -6.94
CA ARG A 135 -6.39 -21.90 -7.77
C ARG A 135 -5.57 -20.70 -8.25
N ARG A 136 -6.21 -19.57 -8.53
CA ARG A 136 -5.54 -18.41 -9.13
C ARG A 136 -4.89 -17.49 -8.10
N TYR A 137 -5.53 -17.28 -6.96
CA TYR A 137 -5.13 -16.24 -6.00
C TYR A 137 -4.77 -16.78 -4.62
N PHE A 138 -5.11 -18.03 -4.33
CA PHE A 138 -4.84 -18.69 -3.05
C PHE A 138 -4.27 -20.11 -3.26
N PRO A 139 -3.27 -20.31 -4.16
CA PRO A 139 -2.80 -21.65 -4.51
C PRO A 139 -2.13 -22.38 -3.32
N GLU A 140 -1.64 -21.66 -2.32
CA GLU A 140 -1.05 -22.21 -1.10
C GLU A 140 -2.09 -22.63 -0.06
N PHE A 141 -3.36 -22.28 -0.27
CA PHE A 141 -4.42 -22.59 0.68
C PHE A 141 -5.06 -23.94 0.37
N THR A 142 -5.37 -24.68 1.42
CA THR A 142 -6.01 -26.01 1.35
C THR A 142 -7.33 -26.00 2.10
N ARG A 143 -8.32 -26.77 1.63
CA ARG A 143 -9.62 -26.86 2.30
C ARG A 143 -9.46 -27.53 3.67
N VAL A 144 -10.06 -26.94 4.68
CA VAL A 144 -10.15 -27.48 6.04
C VAL A 144 -11.61 -27.56 6.44
N GLU A 145 -12.00 -28.64 7.10
CA GLU A 145 -13.36 -28.79 7.62
C GLU A 145 -13.58 -27.84 8.80
N ALA A 146 -14.70 -27.12 8.78
CA ALA A 146 -15.12 -26.25 9.88
C ALA A 146 -16.65 -26.30 9.99
N GLY A 147 -17.16 -26.73 11.15
CA GLY A 147 -18.60 -26.79 11.43
C GLY A 147 -19.19 -25.45 11.89
N GLY A 148 -18.34 -24.51 12.31
CA GLY A 148 -18.75 -23.21 12.82
C GLY A 148 -17.56 -22.26 13.06
N TRP A 149 -17.83 -21.10 13.63
CA TRP A 149 -16.79 -20.08 13.88
C TRP A 149 -15.70 -20.55 14.85
N ASP A 150 -16.07 -21.32 15.87
CA ASP A 150 -15.09 -21.86 16.81
C ASP A 150 -14.10 -22.80 16.11
N ASP A 151 -14.58 -23.63 15.18
CA ASP A 151 -13.71 -24.48 14.36
C ASP A 151 -12.83 -23.66 13.42
N VAL A 152 -13.35 -22.59 12.82
CA VAL A 152 -12.55 -21.67 11.99
C VAL A 152 -11.43 -21.04 12.82
N ILE A 153 -11.76 -20.48 13.98
CA ILE A 153 -10.81 -19.84 14.88
C ILE A 153 -9.76 -20.86 15.31
N ARG A 154 -10.18 -22.05 15.74
CA ARG A 154 -9.29 -23.13 16.15
C ARG A 154 -8.37 -23.58 15.01
N ALA A 155 -8.90 -23.82 13.82
CA ALA A 155 -8.15 -24.26 12.64
C ALA A 155 -7.08 -23.24 12.20
N VAL A 156 -7.33 -21.95 12.43
CA VAL A 156 -6.38 -20.86 12.15
C VAL A 156 -5.42 -20.61 13.34
N THR A 157 -5.82 -20.93 14.57
CA THR A 157 -4.98 -20.76 15.77
C THR A 157 -3.94 -21.87 15.89
N GLU A 158 -4.37 -23.14 15.79
CA GLU A 158 -3.58 -24.33 16.12
C GLU A 158 -2.21 -24.42 15.41
N PRO A 159 -2.08 -24.10 14.09
CA PRO A 159 -0.78 -24.24 13.43
C PRO A 159 0.24 -23.16 13.81
N GLY A 160 -0.19 -22.11 14.50
CA GLY A 160 0.67 -21.06 15.04
C GLY A 160 0.60 -19.73 14.28
N PRO A 161 1.39 -18.73 14.73
CA PRO A 161 1.42 -17.39 14.16
C PRO A 161 1.65 -17.38 12.64
N ASP A 162 1.00 -16.44 11.97
CA ASP A 162 0.94 -16.28 10.51
C ASP A 162 0.20 -17.37 9.74
N THR A 163 -0.52 -18.28 10.42
CA THR A 163 -1.57 -19.08 9.77
C THR A 163 -2.63 -18.15 9.18
N ARG A 164 -3.09 -18.44 7.95
CA ARG A 164 -4.04 -17.60 7.23
C ARG A 164 -5.22 -18.41 6.74
N GLY A 165 -6.35 -17.74 6.54
CA GLY A 165 -7.55 -18.37 6.02
C GLY A 165 -8.38 -17.47 5.10
N VAL A 166 -9.11 -18.10 4.19
CA VAL A 166 -10.21 -17.48 3.45
C VAL A 166 -11.46 -18.28 3.78
N VAL A 167 -12.46 -17.59 4.34
CA VAL A 167 -13.71 -18.21 4.78
C VAL A 167 -14.82 -17.78 3.83
N TRP A 168 -15.43 -18.74 3.14
CA TRP A 168 -16.67 -18.51 2.42
C TRP A 168 -17.86 -18.82 3.33
N VAL A 169 -18.57 -17.75 3.70
CA VAL A 169 -19.80 -17.80 4.48
C VAL A 169 -20.96 -18.03 3.55
N ARG A 170 -21.51 -19.25 3.54
CA ARG A 170 -22.70 -19.60 2.79
C ARG A 170 -23.93 -19.38 3.65
N ARG A 171 -24.94 -18.73 3.09
CA ARG A 171 -26.16 -18.37 3.81
C ARG A 171 -27.38 -19.04 3.22
N GLU A 172 -28.38 -19.23 4.07
CA GLU A 172 -29.70 -19.70 3.68
C GLU A 172 -30.78 -18.79 4.23
N VAL A 173 -31.73 -18.43 3.36
CA VAL A 173 -32.92 -17.65 3.71
C VAL A 173 -34.11 -18.33 3.07
N GLY A 174 -35.14 -18.63 3.87
CA GLY A 174 -36.35 -19.29 3.39
C GLY A 174 -36.09 -20.66 2.74
N GLY A 175 -35.07 -21.40 3.18
CA GLY A 175 -34.70 -22.72 2.62
C GLY A 175 -33.87 -22.68 1.32
N HIS A 176 -33.43 -21.49 0.88
CA HIS A 176 -32.67 -21.32 -0.34
C HIS A 176 -31.33 -20.62 -0.09
N GLU A 177 -30.32 -20.96 -0.90
CA GLU A 177 -29.03 -20.28 -0.89
C GLU A 177 -29.25 -18.77 -1.08
N ALA A 178 -28.64 -18.00 -0.19
CA ALA A 178 -28.70 -16.56 -0.18
C ALA A 178 -27.30 -15.95 -0.37
N THR A 179 -27.24 -14.63 -0.55
CA THR A 179 -25.97 -13.91 -0.70
C THR A 179 -24.98 -14.27 0.42
N GLY A 180 -23.84 -14.84 0.01
CA GLY A 180 -22.74 -15.21 0.89
C GLY A 180 -21.71 -14.10 1.07
N ASN A 181 -20.75 -14.29 1.97
CA ASN A 181 -19.61 -13.39 2.17
C ASN A 181 -18.27 -14.14 2.05
N LEU A 182 -17.19 -13.40 1.82
CA LEU A 182 -15.83 -13.91 1.95
C LEU A 182 -15.11 -13.11 3.04
N LEU A 183 -14.57 -13.81 4.03
CA LEU A 183 -13.77 -13.21 5.10
C LEU A 183 -12.33 -13.67 5.00
N TYR A 184 -11.42 -12.81 5.45
CA TYR A 184 -10.01 -13.15 5.56
C TYR A 184 -9.66 -13.40 7.04
N ALA A 185 -9.06 -14.54 7.34
CA ALA A 185 -8.57 -14.87 8.68
C ALA A 185 -7.05 -14.76 8.71
N HIS A 186 -6.51 -14.13 9.76
CA HIS A 186 -5.07 -14.05 9.99
C HIS A 186 -4.74 -14.29 11.46
N ASN A 187 -3.87 -15.26 11.73
CA ASN A 187 -3.27 -15.44 13.05
C ASN A 187 -2.13 -14.45 13.24
N HIS A 188 -2.44 -13.25 13.73
CA HIS A 188 -1.45 -12.24 14.03
C HIS A 188 -0.88 -12.46 15.44
N LYS A 189 0.36 -12.97 15.53
CA LYS A 189 1.07 -13.16 16.79
C LYS A 189 0.31 -14.00 17.83
N GLY A 190 -0.42 -15.02 17.38
CA GLY A 190 -1.20 -15.90 18.24
C GLY A 190 -2.66 -15.48 18.43
N GLN A 191 -3.08 -14.33 17.88
CA GLN A 191 -4.47 -13.87 17.90
C GLN A 191 -5.09 -13.98 16.51
N VAL A 192 -6.23 -14.66 16.41
CA VAL A 192 -6.96 -14.76 15.15
C VAL A 192 -7.81 -13.52 14.93
N VAL A 193 -7.54 -12.82 13.84
CA VAL A 193 -8.31 -11.69 13.36
C VAL A 193 -9.09 -12.12 12.13
N LEU A 194 -10.40 -11.89 12.15
CA LEU A 194 -11.29 -12.10 11.00
C LEU A 194 -11.64 -10.73 10.42
N LEU A 195 -11.34 -10.52 9.14
CA LEU A 195 -11.46 -9.26 8.44
C LEU A 195 -12.52 -9.36 7.34
N ASP A 196 -13.38 -8.35 7.28
CA ASP A 196 -14.26 -8.11 6.15
C ASP A 196 -13.51 -7.25 5.14
N ALA A 197 -13.12 -7.85 4.02
CA ALA A 197 -12.29 -7.19 3.03
C ALA A 197 -13.00 -6.05 2.29
N LEU A 198 -14.34 -6.10 2.21
CA LEU A 198 -15.13 -5.08 1.51
C LEU A 198 -15.13 -3.76 2.30
N THR A 199 -15.16 -3.86 3.63
CA THR A 199 -15.19 -2.72 4.56
C THR A 199 -13.83 -2.39 5.16
N SER A 200 -12.83 -3.28 5.00
CA SER A 200 -11.51 -3.15 5.61
C SER A 200 -11.57 -3.02 7.13
N SER A 201 -12.52 -3.73 7.76
CA SER A 201 -12.72 -3.73 9.21
C SER A 201 -12.74 -5.16 9.75
N LEU A 202 -12.84 -5.28 11.09
CA LEU A 202 -13.17 -6.55 11.72
C LEU A 202 -14.51 -7.07 11.18
N ALA A 203 -14.54 -8.36 10.88
CA ALA A 203 -15.73 -9.02 10.39
C ALA A 203 -16.75 -9.22 11.50
N ARG A 204 -18.03 -9.07 11.15
CA ARG A 204 -19.12 -9.53 12.01
C ARG A 204 -19.30 -11.04 11.84
N LEU A 205 -19.18 -11.78 12.92
CA LEU A 205 -19.39 -13.23 12.93
C LEU A 205 -20.88 -13.52 13.16
N ASP A 206 -21.64 -13.55 12.06
CA ASP A 206 -23.06 -13.91 12.12
C ASP A 206 -23.21 -15.34 12.64
N THR A 207 -24.18 -15.63 13.49
CA THR A 207 -24.54 -17.01 13.87
C THR A 207 -25.87 -17.45 13.27
N SER A 208 -26.68 -16.49 12.83
CA SER A 208 -27.96 -16.70 12.15
C SER A 208 -27.77 -16.84 10.64
N LEU A 209 -28.66 -17.60 9.98
CA LEU A 209 -28.72 -17.75 8.52
C LEU A 209 -27.50 -18.42 7.88
N ILE A 210 -26.53 -18.90 8.67
CA ILE A 210 -25.39 -19.65 8.14
C ILE A 210 -25.84 -21.05 7.77
N ARG A 211 -25.58 -21.41 6.51
CA ARG A 211 -25.75 -22.75 5.98
C ARG A 211 -24.49 -23.57 6.12
N GLU A 212 -23.34 -22.99 5.78
CA GLU A 212 -22.04 -23.64 5.79
C GLU A 212 -20.93 -22.59 5.87
N LEU A 213 -19.83 -22.95 6.53
CA LEU A 213 -18.56 -22.23 6.45
C LEU A 213 -17.56 -23.08 5.69
N VAL A 214 -17.07 -22.58 4.56
CA VAL A 214 -16.01 -23.25 3.80
C VAL A 214 -14.70 -22.52 4.04
N LEU A 215 -13.78 -23.17 4.77
CA LEU A 215 -12.46 -22.63 5.08
C LEU A 215 -11.40 -23.16 4.10
N LEU A 216 -10.66 -22.25 3.48
CA LEU A 216 -9.34 -22.52 2.94
C LEU A 216 -8.30 -21.99 3.92
N ARG A 217 -7.25 -22.77 4.21
CA ARG A 217 -6.18 -22.42 5.16
C ARG A 217 -4.81 -22.56 4.52
N ALA A 218 -3.95 -21.58 4.75
CA ALA A 218 -2.52 -21.65 4.50
C ALA A 218 -1.76 -21.72 5.83
N LEU A 219 -0.78 -22.61 5.90
CA LEU A 219 0.05 -22.80 7.10
C LEU A 219 1.10 -21.69 7.24
N PRO A 220 1.69 -21.49 8.43
CA PRO A 220 2.83 -20.59 8.59
C PRO A 220 3.96 -20.95 7.63
N GLY A 221 4.58 -19.95 7.03
CA GLY A 221 5.66 -20.15 6.05
C GLY A 221 5.20 -20.65 4.68
N ALA A 222 3.89 -20.87 4.45
CA ALA A 222 3.34 -21.13 3.11
C ALA A 222 3.61 -19.95 2.17
N PHE A 223 3.66 -18.75 2.72
CA PHE A 223 4.19 -17.57 2.04
C PHE A 223 5.62 -17.41 2.50
N THR A 224 6.59 -17.89 1.72
CA THR A 224 7.91 -17.29 1.80
C THR A 224 7.70 -15.85 1.36
N PRO A 225 7.95 -14.83 2.21
CA PRO A 225 8.07 -13.48 1.71
C PRO A 225 9.05 -13.60 0.55
N ARG A 226 8.66 -13.17 -0.65
CA ARG A 226 9.66 -12.97 -1.68
C ARG A 226 10.54 -11.91 -1.08
N LEU A 227 11.66 -12.34 -0.51
CA LEU A 227 12.65 -11.43 0.00
C LEU A 227 12.86 -10.44 -1.13
N SER A 228 12.61 -9.17 -0.85
CA SER A 228 12.95 -8.13 -1.81
C SER A 228 14.39 -8.42 -2.21
N PRO A 229 14.76 -8.34 -3.50
CA PRO A 229 16.06 -8.83 -3.95
C PRO A 229 17.27 -8.27 -3.16
N TRP A 230 17.09 -7.14 -2.46
CA TRP A 230 18.04 -6.50 -1.56
C TRP A 230 18.03 -7.00 -0.09
N GLU A 231 17.12 -7.85 0.35
CA GLU A 231 17.08 -8.41 1.72
C GLU A 231 18.07 -9.57 1.94
N ARG A 232 18.84 -9.93 0.92
CA ARG A 232 19.94 -10.90 1.06
C ARG A 232 21.08 -10.29 1.89
N PRO A 233 21.79 -11.08 2.71
CA PRO A 233 23.02 -10.62 3.36
C PRO A 233 24.07 -10.17 2.34
N ALA A 234 24.88 -9.17 2.71
CA ALA A 234 25.93 -8.59 1.89
C ALA A 234 27.31 -8.62 2.60
N PRO A 235 27.87 -9.82 2.85
CA PRO A 235 29.12 -9.95 3.61
C PRO A 235 30.35 -9.43 2.84
N ASP A 236 30.27 -9.30 1.52
CA ASP A 236 31.38 -8.91 0.64
C ASP A 236 31.00 -7.76 -0.29
N PHE A 237 31.99 -7.18 -0.97
CA PHE A 237 31.81 -6.01 -1.83
C PHE A 237 30.82 -6.27 -2.99
N ALA A 238 30.88 -7.44 -3.62
CA ALA A 238 30.05 -7.75 -4.78
C ALA A 238 28.57 -7.89 -4.40
N SER A 239 28.30 -8.60 -3.29
CA SER A 239 26.97 -8.73 -2.73
C SER A 239 26.42 -7.40 -2.23
N ALA A 240 27.25 -6.53 -1.66
CA ALA A 240 26.84 -5.18 -1.24
C ALA A 240 26.47 -4.27 -2.41
N VAL A 241 27.23 -4.32 -3.51
CA VAL A 241 26.91 -3.58 -4.74
C VAL A 241 25.61 -4.06 -5.37
N ASP A 242 25.39 -5.37 -5.47
CA ASP A 242 24.13 -5.94 -6.00
C ASP A 242 22.94 -5.58 -5.11
N LYS A 243 23.10 -5.70 -3.79
CA LYS A 243 22.09 -5.30 -2.79
C LYS A 243 21.71 -3.82 -2.92
N ALA A 244 22.70 -2.93 -2.97
CA ALA A 244 22.47 -1.51 -3.10
C ALA A 244 21.82 -1.15 -4.44
N GLY A 245 22.28 -1.75 -5.54
CA GLY A 245 21.70 -1.52 -6.87
C GLY A 245 20.22 -1.93 -6.95
N ARG A 246 19.87 -3.09 -6.38
CA ARG A 246 18.47 -3.56 -6.30
C ARG A 246 17.60 -2.66 -5.44
N TRP A 247 18.13 -2.19 -4.31
CA TRP A 247 17.42 -1.26 -3.44
C TRP A 247 17.21 0.10 -4.11
N LEU A 248 18.21 0.65 -4.79
CA LEU A 248 18.08 1.92 -5.54
C LEU A 248 17.07 1.80 -6.68
N GLN A 249 17.06 0.68 -7.40
CA GLN A 249 16.09 0.40 -8.46
C GLN A 249 14.65 0.40 -7.93
N ASP A 250 14.44 -0.18 -6.75
CA ASP A 250 13.12 -0.27 -6.10
C ASP A 250 12.69 1.08 -5.51
N ALA A 251 13.57 1.72 -4.74
CA ALA A 251 13.31 2.98 -4.04
C ALA A 251 13.14 4.20 -4.97
N TYR A 252 13.86 4.23 -6.09
CA TYR A 252 13.90 5.37 -7.02
C TYR A 252 13.45 5.00 -8.44
N HIS A 253 12.81 3.85 -8.64
CA HIS A 253 12.29 3.38 -9.93
C HIS A 253 13.32 3.39 -11.07
N GLY A 254 14.60 3.16 -10.75
CA GLY A 254 15.71 3.14 -11.71
C GLY A 254 16.28 4.52 -12.08
N GLU A 255 15.90 5.59 -11.38
CA GLU A 255 16.46 6.93 -11.61
C GLU A 255 17.85 7.12 -10.97
N ALA A 256 18.19 6.31 -9.96
CA ALA A 256 19.41 6.42 -9.18
C ALA A 256 20.32 5.19 -9.34
N GLU A 257 21.63 5.42 -9.38
CA GLU A 257 22.66 4.39 -9.51
C GLU A 257 23.88 4.70 -8.61
N LEU A 258 24.69 3.68 -8.33
CA LEU A 258 25.90 3.83 -7.52
C LEU A 258 26.96 4.64 -8.28
N HIS A 259 27.62 5.56 -7.59
CA HIS A 259 28.70 6.34 -8.16
C HIS A 259 30.06 5.75 -7.76
N ALA A 260 30.70 5.05 -8.71
CA ALA A 260 32.04 4.49 -8.57
C ALA A 260 32.29 3.74 -7.22
N PRO A 261 31.50 2.70 -6.88
CA PRO A 261 31.68 1.96 -5.63
C PRO A 261 33.03 1.24 -5.59
N THR A 262 33.65 1.14 -4.42
CA THR A 262 34.95 0.49 -4.23
C THR A 262 35.01 -0.31 -2.94
N VAL A 263 35.96 -1.24 -2.83
CA VAL A 263 36.19 -2.02 -1.60
C VAL A 263 36.53 -1.16 -0.38
N LYS A 264 36.96 0.09 -0.58
CA LYS A 264 37.27 1.03 0.52
C LYS A 264 36.01 1.62 1.16
N ASP A 265 34.83 1.38 0.58
CA ASP A 265 33.54 1.79 1.11
C ASP A 265 33.07 0.90 2.26
N GLU A 266 33.83 -0.12 2.63
CA GLU A 266 33.54 -1.00 3.76
C GLU A 266 33.67 -0.27 5.11
N THR A 267 32.73 -0.58 6.01
CA THR A 267 32.72 -0.18 7.42
C THR A 267 32.67 -1.44 8.31
N THR A 268 32.69 -1.27 9.62
CA THR A 268 32.63 -2.41 10.55
C THR A 268 31.34 -3.21 10.35
N ARG A 269 30.22 -2.52 10.19
CA ARG A 269 28.86 -3.08 10.18
C ARG A 269 28.24 -3.20 8.78
N GLY A 270 28.79 -2.52 7.79
CA GLY A 270 28.19 -2.44 6.46
C GLY A 270 29.10 -1.86 5.39
N TRP A 271 28.47 -1.24 4.40
CA TRP A 271 29.11 -0.52 3.30
C TRP A 271 28.46 0.86 3.15
N VAL A 272 29.23 1.86 2.72
CA VAL A 272 28.73 3.23 2.51
C VAL A 272 29.09 3.67 1.11
N PHE A 273 28.10 3.67 0.21
CA PHE A 273 28.30 4.04 -1.18
C PHE A 273 27.70 5.41 -1.48
N SER A 274 28.42 6.21 -2.26
CA SER A 274 27.80 7.34 -2.96
C SER A 274 26.87 6.81 -4.07
N CYS A 275 25.72 7.44 -4.22
CA CYS A 275 24.78 7.20 -5.31
C CYS A 275 24.30 8.53 -5.87
N ASN A 276 23.82 8.55 -7.11
CA ASN A 276 23.24 9.76 -7.67
C ASN A 276 22.28 9.42 -8.80
N THR A 277 21.59 10.43 -9.34
CA THR A 277 20.75 10.20 -10.52
C THR A 277 21.62 9.85 -11.72
N SER A 278 21.16 8.95 -12.58
CA SER A 278 21.91 8.61 -13.81
C SER A 278 22.07 9.83 -14.73
N ARG A 279 21.19 10.84 -14.63
CA ARG A 279 21.32 12.10 -15.37
C ARG A 279 22.51 12.93 -14.88
N PHE A 280 22.63 13.10 -13.56
CA PHE A 280 23.76 13.82 -12.97
C PHE A 280 25.09 13.12 -13.30
N LEU A 281 25.17 11.80 -13.17
CA LEU A 281 26.42 11.07 -13.44
C LEU A 281 26.87 11.14 -14.90
N ARG A 282 25.95 11.36 -15.83
CA ARG A 282 26.26 11.55 -17.26
C ARG A 282 26.61 12.99 -17.64
N ALA A 283 25.88 13.97 -17.10
CA ALA A 283 25.94 15.35 -17.58
C ALA A 283 26.54 16.34 -16.57
N ALA A 284 26.78 15.92 -15.33
CA ALA A 284 27.30 16.73 -14.21
C ALA A 284 26.52 18.03 -13.93
N HIS A 285 25.25 18.12 -14.39
CA HIS A 285 24.37 19.24 -14.08
C HIS A 285 23.90 19.15 -12.64
N TRP A 286 24.35 20.07 -11.80
CA TRP A 286 24.09 20.03 -10.35
C TRP A 286 22.59 20.01 -9.99
N GLN A 287 21.71 20.56 -10.84
CA GLN A 287 20.26 20.52 -10.64
C GLN A 287 19.67 19.10 -10.72
N ASP A 288 20.35 18.19 -11.42
CA ASP A 288 19.94 16.79 -11.55
C ASP A 288 20.48 15.94 -10.38
N CYS A 289 21.29 16.51 -9.47
CA CYS A 289 21.90 15.76 -8.37
C CYS A 289 20.87 15.41 -7.29
N MET A 290 21.00 14.21 -6.72
CA MET A 290 20.25 13.79 -5.52
C MET A 290 20.61 14.67 -4.33
N LEU A 291 19.64 14.89 -3.44
CA LEU A 291 19.92 15.48 -2.12
C LEU A 291 20.58 14.44 -1.20
N ASP A 292 20.04 13.22 -1.19
CA ASP A 292 20.48 12.11 -0.34
C ASP A 292 21.38 11.15 -1.13
N ALA A 293 22.49 11.67 -1.66
CA ALA A 293 23.41 10.96 -2.56
C ALA A 293 24.31 9.90 -1.85
N THR A 294 23.82 9.26 -0.79
CA THR A 294 24.56 8.24 -0.04
C THR A 294 23.62 7.14 0.44
N VAL A 295 24.02 5.89 0.21
CA VAL A 295 23.31 4.69 0.69
C VAL A 295 24.22 3.87 1.58
N VAL A 296 23.72 3.51 2.76
CA VAL A 296 24.35 2.59 3.70
C VAL A 296 23.74 1.21 3.50
N VAL A 297 24.59 0.18 3.40
CA VAL A 297 24.21 -1.20 3.14
C VAL A 297 24.67 -2.07 4.32
N PRO A 298 23.75 -2.51 5.18
CA PRO A 298 24.06 -3.48 6.24
C PRO A 298 24.58 -4.81 5.67
N LYS A 299 25.54 -5.43 6.36
CA LYS A 299 26.06 -6.77 6.01
C LYS A 299 25.03 -7.89 6.22
N ASP A 300 24.08 -7.69 7.11
CA ASP A 300 22.98 -8.61 7.42
C ASP A 300 21.79 -8.46 6.46
N GLU A 301 20.65 -9.02 6.81
CA GLU A 301 19.41 -8.98 6.01
C GLU A 301 18.67 -7.63 6.08
N ALA A 302 19.16 -6.67 6.88
CA ALA A 302 18.50 -5.39 7.03
C ALA A 302 18.51 -4.58 5.73
N ALA A 303 17.48 -3.75 5.56
CA ALA A 303 17.31 -2.88 4.41
C ALA A 303 18.46 -1.86 4.31
N PRO A 304 18.96 -1.57 3.10
CA PRO A 304 19.76 -0.38 2.87
C PRO A 304 18.96 0.90 3.21
N PHE A 305 19.66 1.96 3.59
CA PHE A 305 19.03 3.22 4.01
C PHE A 305 19.90 4.44 3.68
N GLY A 306 19.26 5.62 3.62
CA GLY A 306 19.94 6.91 3.46
C GLY A 306 20.41 7.50 4.78
N LEU A 307 21.31 8.48 4.72
CA LEU A 307 21.79 9.22 5.89
C LEU A 307 21.02 10.54 6.06
N PRO A 308 20.86 11.05 7.31
CA PRO A 308 20.19 12.32 7.56
C PRO A 308 21.00 13.51 7.02
N ASN A 309 20.32 14.57 6.59
CA ASN A 309 20.97 15.76 5.99
C ASN A 309 21.75 16.61 6.99
N THR A 310 21.29 16.70 8.25
CA THR A 310 21.90 17.60 9.25
C THR A 310 23.23 17.07 9.80
N ASP A 311 23.28 15.81 10.25
CA ASP A 311 24.47 15.14 10.81
C ASP A 311 24.69 13.75 10.18
N PRO A 312 25.04 13.66 8.88
CA PRO A 312 25.16 12.37 8.21
C PRO A 312 26.30 11.52 8.78
N TRP A 313 27.45 12.14 9.05
CA TRP A 313 28.67 11.43 9.43
C TRP A 313 28.69 11.05 10.91
N GLY A 314 28.20 11.91 11.80
CA GLY A 314 28.04 11.56 13.21
C GLY A 314 26.97 10.48 13.39
N TRP A 315 25.88 10.52 12.63
CA TRP A 315 24.89 9.45 12.61
C TRP A 315 25.50 8.12 12.14
N LEU A 316 26.24 8.13 11.04
CA LEU A 316 26.91 6.94 10.50
C LEU A 316 27.88 6.33 11.52
N ALA A 317 28.71 7.16 12.17
CA ALA A 317 29.66 6.70 13.17
C ALA A 317 28.97 6.02 14.36
N ARG A 318 27.85 6.58 14.85
CA ARG A 318 27.05 5.96 15.93
C ARG A 318 26.42 4.63 15.50
N TRP A 319 25.96 4.53 14.25
CA TRP A 319 25.44 3.29 13.71
C TRP A 319 26.51 2.21 13.56
N ASP A 320 27.69 2.56 13.02
CA ASP A 320 28.80 1.61 12.84
C ASP A 320 29.36 1.13 14.19
N ALA A 321 29.29 1.96 15.22
CA ALA A 321 29.62 1.61 16.61
C ALA A 321 28.58 0.72 17.31
N GLY A 322 27.52 0.28 16.61
CA GLY A 322 26.49 -0.63 17.14
C GLY A 322 25.19 0.04 17.61
N GLY A 323 25.02 1.35 17.38
CA GLY A 323 23.78 2.06 17.67
C GLY A 323 22.58 1.46 16.92
N THR A 324 21.41 1.43 17.56
CA THR A 324 20.19 0.86 16.96
C THR A 324 19.29 1.98 16.41
N PRO A 325 19.02 2.04 15.10
CA PRO A 325 18.15 3.07 14.54
C PRO A 325 16.75 3.09 15.16
N GLY A 326 16.26 4.27 15.50
CA GLY A 326 15.00 4.49 16.21
C GLY A 326 15.09 4.43 17.73
N SER A 327 16.29 4.28 18.31
CA SER A 327 16.51 4.52 19.74
C SER A 327 16.54 6.01 20.05
N ALA A 328 16.52 6.36 21.36
CA ALA A 328 16.60 7.76 21.80
C ALA A 328 17.87 8.46 21.29
N ASP A 329 18.99 7.74 21.21
CA ASP A 329 20.31 8.29 20.85
C ASP A 329 20.65 8.15 19.35
N LEU A 330 19.80 7.45 18.59
CA LEU A 330 19.98 7.26 17.16
C LEU A 330 18.62 7.29 16.44
N PRO A 331 18.16 8.45 15.92
CA PRO A 331 16.88 8.54 15.24
C PRO A 331 16.85 7.64 14.00
N LYS A 332 15.64 7.26 13.56
CA LYS A 332 15.47 6.47 12.34
C LYS A 332 16.04 7.22 11.13
N PRO A 333 16.68 6.52 10.18
CA PRO A 333 17.10 7.14 8.93
C PRO A 333 15.87 7.68 8.18
N PRO A 334 16.04 8.77 7.42
CA PRO A 334 14.94 9.31 6.61
C PRO A 334 14.51 8.29 5.55
N PRO A 335 13.21 8.23 5.21
CA PRO A 335 12.77 7.44 4.07
C PRO A 335 13.32 8.04 2.75
N PRO A 336 13.44 7.24 1.68
CA PRO A 336 13.86 7.75 0.37
C PRO A 336 13.00 8.94 -0.10
N GLY A 337 13.64 10.04 -0.48
CA GLY A 337 13.01 11.21 -1.07
C GLY A 337 12.82 11.08 -2.59
N ARG A 338 12.64 12.22 -3.27
CA ARG A 338 12.69 12.28 -4.74
C ARG A 338 14.15 12.23 -5.20
N ALA A 339 14.47 11.38 -6.18
CA ALA A 339 15.82 11.29 -6.75
C ALA A 339 16.28 12.65 -7.32
N ALA A 340 15.53 13.22 -8.27
CA ALA A 340 15.74 14.58 -8.75
C ALA A 340 14.89 15.59 -7.95
N TRP A 341 15.41 16.05 -6.82
CA TRP A 341 14.63 16.86 -5.87
C TRP A 341 14.40 18.31 -6.33
N PHE A 342 15.39 18.94 -7.00
CA PHE A 342 15.48 20.39 -7.21
C PHE A 342 14.26 21.00 -7.90
N ALA A 343 13.93 20.54 -9.11
CA ALA A 343 12.84 21.12 -9.91
C ALA A 343 11.49 20.98 -9.21
N SER A 344 11.26 19.83 -8.58
CA SER A 344 10.02 19.52 -7.90
C SER A 344 9.82 20.36 -6.63
N THR A 345 10.91 20.61 -5.89
CA THR A 345 10.87 21.43 -4.67
C THR A 345 10.65 22.90 -5.01
N LEU A 346 11.25 23.40 -6.09
CA LEU A 346 11.07 24.79 -6.50
C LEU A 346 9.72 25.04 -7.18
N ALA A 347 9.09 24.03 -7.75
CA ALA A 347 7.69 24.15 -8.17
C ALA A 347 6.76 24.46 -6.99
N ASP A 348 7.05 23.90 -5.81
CA ASP A 348 6.28 24.14 -4.59
C ASP A 348 6.66 25.46 -3.90
N LEU A 349 7.93 25.87 -3.94
CA LEU A 349 8.42 27.10 -3.31
C LEU A 349 8.17 28.37 -4.13
N GLY A 350 8.24 28.28 -5.47
CA GLY A 350 8.07 29.41 -6.38
C GLY A 350 9.19 29.51 -7.42
N PRO A 351 9.00 30.32 -8.47
CA PRO A 351 9.95 30.45 -9.57
C PRO A 351 11.32 30.95 -9.08
N VAL A 352 12.37 30.32 -9.61
CA VAL A 352 13.76 30.71 -9.33
C VAL A 352 14.04 32.08 -9.95
N LEU A 353 14.49 33.00 -9.12
CA LEU A 353 14.86 34.36 -9.53
C LEU A 353 16.36 34.46 -9.85
N SER A 354 17.20 33.78 -9.06
CA SER A 354 18.65 33.75 -9.26
C SER A 354 19.30 32.60 -8.50
N VAL A 355 20.44 32.12 -9.00
CA VAL A 355 21.29 31.15 -8.30
C VAL A 355 22.71 31.69 -8.26
N SER A 356 23.38 31.58 -7.12
CA SER A 356 24.81 31.87 -6.96
C SER A 356 25.53 30.73 -6.27
N GLU A 357 26.78 30.49 -6.64
CA GLU A 357 27.63 29.43 -6.09
C GLU A 357 28.69 30.03 -5.15
N HIS A 358 28.93 29.36 -4.02
CA HIS A 358 29.86 29.77 -2.97
C HIS A 358 30.70 28.59 -2.49
N GLN A 359 31.92 28.87 -2.02
CA GLN A 359 32.87 27.84 -1.57
C GLN A 359 32.62 27.41 -0.12
N ASP A 360 32.12 28.31 0.72
CA ASP A 360 31.91 28.09 2.14
C ASP A 360 30.63 28.75 2.67
N TRP A 361 30.28 28.42 3.91
CA TRP A 361 29.09 28.94 4.58
C TRP A 361 29.16 30.46 4.79
N ALA A 362 30.34 31.03 5.06
CA ALA A 362 30.45 32.47 5.31
C ALA A 362 30.06 33.27 4.07
N ALA A 363 30.59 32.91 2.90
CA ALA A 363 30.25 33.53 1.62
C ALA A 363 28.77 33.33 1.25
N ALA A 364 28.22 32.13 1.48
CA ALA A 364 26.81 31.86 1.21
C ALA A 364 25.86 32.67 2.12
N VAL A 365 26.21 32.84 3.40
CA VAL A 365 25.43 33.62 4.36
C VAL A 365 25.55 35.13 4.08
N GLU A 366 26.72 35.60 3.67
CA GLU A 366 26.90 36.97 3.19
C GLU A 366 26.02 37.25 1.97
N ALA A 367 26.02 36.34 0.99
CA ALA A 367 25.17 36.45 -0.20
C ALA A 367 23.67 36.45 0.15
N ALA A 368 23.24 35.62 1.10
CA ALA A 368 21.86 35.63 1.59
C ALA A 368 21.51 36.93 2.34
N SER A 369 22.47 37.51 3.07
CA SER A 369 22.30 38.77 3.81
C SER A 369 22.22 39.99 2.88
N ALA A 370 22.86 39.91 1.71
CA ALA A 370 22.82 40.95 0.68
C ALA A 370 21.51 40.97 -0.14
N LEU A 371 20.61 40.01 0.08
CA LEU A 371 19.30 40.00 -0.58
C LEU A 371 18.41 41.15 -0.08
N PRO A 372 17.37 41.55 -0.85
CA PRO A 372 16.38 42.49 -0.38
C PRO A 372 15.70 42.02 0.92
N VAL A 373 15.29 42.97 1.77
CA VAL A 373 14.47 42.65 2.95
C VAL A 373 13.21 41.89 2.53
N SER A 374 12.83 40.90 3.34
CA SER A 374 11.76 39.92 3.08
C SER A 374 12.02 38.94 1.94
N ALA A 375 13.21 38.96 1.31
CA ALA A 375 13.57 37.94 0.33
C ALA A 375 13.76 36.57 0.99
N ARG A 376 13.39 35.53 0.24
CA ARG A 376 13.57 34.13 0.60
C ARG A 376 14.60 33.48 -0.32
N ALA A 377 15.45 32.65 0.25
CA ALA A 377 16.38 31.83 -0.49
C ALA A 377 16.50 30.45 0.15
N LEU A 378 16.89 29.48 -0.68
CA LEU A 378 17.28 28.15 -0.25
C LEU A 378 18.80 28.05 -0.41
N ILE A 379 19.51 27.79 0.68
CA ILE A 379 20.93 27.47 0.64
C ILE A 379 21.07 25.95 0.59
N TRP A 380 21.61 25.43 -0.51
CA TRP A 380 21.92 24.02 -0.65
C TRP A 380 23.42 23.81 -0.47
N ALA A 381 23.81 23.20 0.65
CA ALA A 381 25.16 22.73 0.87
C ALA A 381 25.33 21.33 0.26
N ARG A 382 26.23 21.24 -0.73
CA ARG A 382 26.62 19.98 -1.37
C ARG A 382 27.88 19.46 -0.69
N ARG A 383 27.85 18.21 -0.26
CA ARG A 383 28.95 17.57 0.44
C ARG A 383 29.55 16.44 -0.38
N THR A 384 30.77 16.07 -0.01
CA THR A 384 31.45 14.88 -0.54
C THR A 384 31.75 13.88 0.57
N ASP A 385 31.90 12.62 0.17
CA ASP A 385 32.16 11.47 1.03
C ASP A 385 33.64 11.30 1.46
N GLY A 386 34.45 12.36 1.34
CA GLY A 386 35.90 12.31 1.58
C GLY A 386 36.73 11.70 0.44
N ARG A 387 36.09 11.12 -0.58
CA ARG A 387 36.72 10.65 -1.83
C ARG A 387 36.41 11.55 -3.02
N GLY A 388 35.71 12.66 -2.78
CA GLY A 388 35.33 13.64 -3.79
C GLY A 388 34.08 13.27 -4.58
N ARG A 389 33.34 12.23 -4.18
CA ARG A 389 32.04 11.90 -4.78
C ARG A 389 30.95 12.69 -4.07
N GLU A 390 29.95 13.17 -4.82
CA GLU A 390 28.74 13.76 -4.20
C GLU A 390 28.16 12.82 -3.14
N ALA A 391 27.72 13.41 -2.05
CA ALA A 391 27.16 12.74 -0.90
C ALA A 391 25.94 13.53 -0.38
N VAL A 392 25.51 13.23 0.84
CA VAL A 392 24.36 13.85 1.48
C VAL A 392 24.49 15.38 1.52
N GLY A 393 23.58 16.08 0.85
CA GLY A 393 23.45 17.52 0.92
C GLY A 393 22.60 17.98 2.10
N GLN A 394 22.62 19.29 2.38
CA GLN A 394 21.75 19.93 3.37
C GLN A 394 21.03 21.12 2.75
N LEU A 395 19.74 21.25 3.04
CA LEU A 395 18.92 22.38 2.64
C LEU A 395 18.65 23.28 3.85
N VAL A 396 18.98 24.56 3.71
CA VAL A 396 18.75 25.60 4.72
C VAL A 396 17.89 26.70 4.13
N ASN A 397 16.75 26.96 4.74
CA ASN A 397 15.89 28.09 4.38
C ASN A 397 16.50 29.37 4.96
N ALA A 398 16.72 30.35 4.09
CA ALA A 398 17.19 31.68 4.46
C ALA A 398 16.08 32.71 4.25
N LEU A 399 15.77 33.48 5.29
CA LEU A 399 14.87 34.63 5.24
C LEU A 399 15.63 35.89 5.62
N ARG A 400 15.68 36.87 4.71
CA ARG A 400 16.24 38.18 5.01
C ARG A 400 15.20 39.02 5.76
N LEU A 401 15.49 39.39 7.00
CA LEU A 401 14.71 40.35 7.81
C LEU A 401 15.30 41.76 7.69
N GLU A 402 14.94 42.70 8.55
CA GLU A 402 15.63 44.00 8.62
C GLU A 402 16.98 43.84 9.35
N ASP A 403 16.96 43.17 10.50
CA ASP A 403 18.10 43.04 11.43
C ASP A 403 19.14 41.96 11.06
N GLY A 404 18.83 41.09 10.09
CA GLY A 404 19.77 40.07 9.63
C GLY A 404 19.14 39.01 8.73
N VAL A 405 19.82 37.88 8.60
CA VAL A 405 19.29 36.67 7.93
C VAL A 405 18.96 35.62 9.00
N VAL A 406 17.79 35.01 8.89
CA VAL A 406 17.39 33.85 9.70
C VAL A 406 17.60 32.60 8.87
N LEU A 407 18.28 31.61 9.44
CA LEU A 407 18.61 30.34 8.81
C LEU A 407 17.93 29.19 9.55
N VAL A 408 17.11 28.44 8.84
CA VAL A 408 16.32 27.32 9.38
C VAL A 408 16.65 26.06 8.60
N ASP A 409 16.95 24.97 9.31
CA ASP A 409 17.20 23.67 8.69
C ASP A 409 15.91 23.14 8.04
N GLY A 410 15.99 22.80 6.76
CA GLY A 410 14.82 22.41 5.97
C GLY A 410 14.20 21.06 6.37
N SER A 411 14.93 20.23 7.13
CA SER A 411 14.46 18.91 7.56
C SER A 411 13.82 18.93 8.95
N SER A 412 14.31 19.78 9.85
CA SER A 412 13.87 19.85 11.26
C SER A 412 13.00 21.06 11.59
N GLY A 413 13.12 22.15 10.85
CA GLY A 413 12.48 23.43 11.19
C GLY A 413 13.17 24.19 12.34
N GLU A 414 14.28 23.66 12.85
CA GLU A 414 15.09 24.26 13.91
C GLU A 414 16.15 25.21 13.33
N PRO A 415 16.80 26.07 14.15
CA PRO A 415 17.92 26.88 13.71
C PRO A 415 19.01 26.03 13.02
N ALA A 416 19.46 26.47 11.86
CA ALA A 416 20.39 25.69 11.05
C ALA A 416 21.78 25.57 11.70
N VAL A 417 22.28 24.34 11.77
CA VAL A 417 23.69 24.06 12.11
C VAL A 417 24.51 24.03 10.83
N LEU A 418 25.44 24.98 10.70
CA LEU A 418 26.26 25.17 9.50
C LEU A 418 27.54 24.35 9.58
N ASP A 419 27.42 23.03 9.45
CA ASP A 419 28.56 22.11 9.49
C ASP A 419 29.40 22.25 8.19
N PRO A 420 30.70 22.63 8.27
CA PRO A 420 31.58 22.71 7.11
C PRO A 420 32.08 21.34 6.65
N ALA A 421 31.88 20.26 7.42
CA ALA A 421 32.44 18.96 7.11
C ALA A 421 31.97 18.44 5.75
N GLY A 422 32.95 18.17 4.87
CA GLY A 422 32.72 17.63 3.53
C GLY A 422 32.05 18.60 2.56
N VAL A 423 31.70 19.82 2.96
CA VAL A 423 31.10 20.83 2.07
C VAL A 423 32.09 21.17 0.96
N HIS A 424 31.66 21.00 -0.29
CA HIS A 424 32.48 21.33 -1.45
C HIS A 424 31.92 22.51 -2.25
N ARG A 425 30.59 22.69 -2.24
CA ARG A 425 29.90 23.83 -2.86
C ARG A 425 28.62 24.17 -2.12
N LEU A 426 28.27 25.45 -2.10
CA LEU A 426 26.98 25.92 -1.65
C LEU A 426 26.27 26.69 -2.76
N HIS A 427 24.99 26.42 -2.96
CA HIS A 427 24.16 27.17 -3.90
C HIS A 427 23.16 28.02 -3.11
N VAL A 428 23.15 29.32 -3.31
CA VAL A 428 22.11 30.21 -2.80
C VAL A 428 21.09 30.43 -3.91
N VAL A 429 19.92 29.83 -3.75
CA VAL A 429 18.82 29.80 -4.73
C VAL A 429 17.73 30.74 -4.25
N ARG A 430 17.63 31.92 -4.87
CA ARG A 430 16.57 32.88 -4.58
C ARG A 430 15.31 32.50 -5.33
N TYR A 431 14.18 32.49 -4.65
CA TYR A 431 12.86 32.23 -5.23
C TYR A 431 11.85 33.31 -4.81
N ARG A 432 10.68 33.33 -5.46
CA ARG A 432 9.65 34.35 -5.25
C ARG A 432 8.79 34.09 -4.03
#